data_AF-A0A1I0NQ36-F1
#
_entry.id   AF-A0A1I0NQ36-F1
#
_cell.length_a   1.000
_cell.length_b   1.000
_cell.length_c   1.000
_cell.angle_alpha   90.00
_cell.angle_beta   90.00
_cell.angle_gamma   90.00
#
_symmetry.space_group_name_H-M   'P 1'
#
loop_
_entity.id
_entity.type
_entity.pdbx_description
1 polymer ?
#
loop_
_entity_poly.entity_id
_entity_poly.type
_entity_poly.pdbx_seq_one_letter_code
_entity_poly.pdbx_strand_id
1 'polypeptide(L)'
;MGGLMYKDFVAIKGKRICIILLSAIAFLCILRVIFPGSMAEGLEMVFVNDQGLRINMIDLMFVMPYICIIFSIVCFVDMWCARLSEADESSSKIKNYVSSLPVTANSYVASKYVFITIATYVLISLLSITGIVLAAFAEEGYVLDILRMFEVMVLPVTSLLILVASIELPLYILIGREKGNLVKVAIALLFVFVLIGFMLFADMNWLSEKEQFLVKFLNWYTKYQMEVTIASYLTPVIDLVIFYLSYRITVFFKARQEA
;
A
#
# COMPACT_ATOMS: atom_id res chain seq x y z
N MET A 1 22.48 -13.49 -2.90
CA MET A 1 21.22 -12.75 -3.16
C MET A 1 21.35 -11.23 -2.99
N GLY A 2 22.13 -10.71 -2.04
CA GLY A 2 22.24 -9.25 -1.82
C GLY A 2 22.61 -8.43 -3.07
N GLY A 3 23.47 -8.94 -3.96
CA GLY A 3 23.80 -8.28 -5.23
C GLY A 3 22.62 -8.15 -6.21
N LEU A 4 21.67 -9.08 -6.19
CA LEU A 4 20.45 -9.01 -7.02
C LEU A 4 19.44 -8.02 -6.43
N MET A 5 19.30 -8.02 -5.10
CA MET A 5 18.42 -7.07 -4.41
C MET A 5 18.92 -5.62 -4.54
N TYR A 6 20.23 -5.41 -4.50
CA TYR A 6 20.82 -4.08 -4.73
C TYR A 6 20.57 -3.59 -6.16
N LYS A 7 20.68 -4.48 -7.15
CA LYS A 7 20.34 -4.20 -8.54
C LYS A 7 18.87 -3.78 -8.69
N ASP A 8 17.97 -4.52 -8.06
CA ASP A 8 16.54 -4.23 -8.04
C ASP A 8 16.22 -2.89 -7.37
N PHE A 9 16.90 -2.57 -6.26
CA PHE A 9 16.81 -1.28 -5.59
C PHE A 9 17.27 -0.12 -6.48
N VAL A 10 18.39 -0.30 -7.21
CA VAL A 10 18.90 0.71 -8.14
C VAL A 10 17.96 0.88 -9.34
N ALA A 11 17.42 -0.22 -9.87
CA ALA A 11 16.50 -0.24 -11.00
C ALA A 11 15.25 0.62 -10.77
N ILE A 12 14.64 0.52 -9.59
CA ILE A 12 13.46 1.33 -9.25
C ILE A 12 13.80 2.78 -8.86
N LYS A 13 15.08 3.19 -8.91
CA LYS A 13 15.59 4.45 -8.34
C LYS A 13 15.29 4.55 -6.84
N GLY A 14 15.41 3.45 -6.13
CA GLY A 14 15.00 3.29 -4.73
C GLY A 14 15.56 4.38 -3.81
N LYS A 15 16.81 4.81 -4.02
CA LYS A 15 17.40 5.92 -3.25
C LYS A 15 16.58 7.22 -3.32
N ARG A 16 16.10 7.61 -4.50
CA ARG A 16 15.27 8.83 -4.65
C ARG A 16 13.93 8.65 -3.97
N ILE A 17 13.32 7.48 -4.13
CA ILE A 17 12.02 7.16 -3.55
C ILE A 17 12.10 7.18 -2.02
N CYS A 18 13.09 6.50 -1.44
CA CYS A 18 13.33 6.49 0.00
C CYS A 18 13.54 7.90 0.54
N ILE A 19 14.35 8.73 -0.13
CA ILE A 19 14.57 10.13 0.29
C ILE A 19 13.26 10.91 0.28
N ILE A 20 12.47 10.83 -0.80
CA ILE A 20 11.21 11.55 -0.92
C ILE A 20 10.24 11.11 0.19
N LEU A 21 10.01 9.80 0.34
CA LEU A 21 9.09 9.27 1.35
C LEU A 21 9.54 9.59 2.78
N LEU A 22 10.81 9.36 3.11
CA LEU A 22 11.36 9.69 4.43
C LEU A 22 11.28 11.19 4.70
N SER A 23 11.58 12.03 3.71
CA SER A 23 11.50 13.48 3.87
C SER A 23 10.06 13.94 4.09
N ALA A 24 9.09 13.38 3.36
CA ALA A 24 7.68 13.73 3.51
C ALA A 24 7.13 13.29 4.88
N ILE A 25 7.45 12.07 5.30
CA ILE A 25 7.05 11.53 6.61
C ILE A 25 7.72 12.33 7.74
N ALA A 26 9.04 12.53 7.68
CA ALA A 26 9.76 13.30 8.68
C ALA A 26 9.24 14.73 8.77
N PHE A 27 9.00 15.38 7.63
CA PHE A 27 8.42 16.73 7.59
C PHE A 27 7.05 16.76 8.26
N LEU A 28 6.18 15.79 7.97
CA LEU A 28 4.85 15.70 8.57
C LEU A 28 4.91 15.45 10.08
N CYS A 29 5.78 14.55 10.54
CA CYS A 29 5.99 14.31 11.97
C CYS A 29 6.57 15.54 12.69
N ILE A 30 7.56 16.21 12.10
CA ILE A 30 8.16 17.43 12.68
C ILE A 30 7.11 18.54 12.77
N LEU A 31 6.33 18.76 11.70
CA LEU A 31 5.25 19.75 11.73
C LEU A 31 4.21 19.40 12.79
N ARG A 32 3.86 18.12 12.97
CA ARG A 32 2.93 17.71 14.01
C ARG A 32 3.45 18.02 15.42
N VAL A 33 4.75 17.83 15.66
CA VAL A 33 5.38 18.15 16.95
C VAL A 33 5.42 19.67 17.20
N ILE A 34 5.69 20.47 16.17
CA ILE A 34 5.72 21.95 16.28
C ILE A 34 4.30 22.52 16.45
N PHE A 35 3.31 21.91 15.79
CA PHE A 35 1.91 22.29 15.85
C PHE A 35 1.09 21.15 16.49
N PRO A 36 1.18 21.00 17.82
CA PRO A 36 0.56 19.90 18.55
C PRO A 36 -0.98 20.02 18.64
N GLY A 37 -1.57 21.03 17.98
CA GLY A 37 -3.00 21.16 17.79
C GLY A 37 -3.75 21.20 19.11
N SER A 38 -4.53 20.16 19.39
CA SER A 38 -5.37 20.04 20.59
C SER A 38 -4.57 19.99 21.91
N MET A 39 -3.29 19.63 21.87
CA MET A 39 -2.43 19.63 23.06
C MET A 39 -1.77 20.98 23.37
N ALA A 40 -1.89 22.00 22.52
CA ALA A 40 -1.31 23.33 22.79
C ALA A 40 -2.34 24.28 23.38
N GLU A 41 -2.07 24.75 24.60
CA GLU A 41 -2.80 25.85 25.24
C GLU A 41 -2.76 27.11 24.34
N GLY A 42 -3.94 27.57 23.91
CA GLY A 42 -4.09 28.79 23.11
C GLY A 42 -4.05 28.63 21.58
N LEU A 43 -3.89 27.39 21.06
CA LEU A 43 -3.95 27.07 19.62
C LEU A 43 -5.24 26.33 19.22
N GLU A 44 -6.25 26.37 20.09
CA GLU A 44 -7.56 25.75 19.90
C GLU A 44 -8.38 26.44 18.79
N MET A 45 -8.09 26.12 17.52
CA MET A 45 -9.04 26.33 16.42
C MET A 45 -10.13 25.24 16.47
N VAL A 46 -10.88 25.24 17.58
CA VAL A 46 -11.92 24.27 17.87
C VAL A 46 -13.25 24.80 17.33
N PHE A 47 -13.79 24.07 16.36
CA PHE A 47 -15.15 24.26 15.90
C PHE A 47 -16.06 23.23 16.54
N VAL A 48 -17.26 23.64 16.93
CA VAL A 48 -18.31 22.73 17.37
C VAL A 48 -19.21 22.48 16.18
N ASN A 49 -19.28 21.23 15.71
CA ASN A 49 -20.21 20.85 14.63
C ASN A 49 -21.66 20.88 15.16
N ASP A 50 -22.66 20.87 14.28
CA ASP A 50 -24.11 20.88 14.59
C ASP A 50 -24.55 19.75 15.54
N GLN A 51 -23.71 18.71 15.69
CA GLN A 51 -23.90 17.58 16.61
C GLN A 51 -23.26 17.78 18.00
N GLY A 52 -22.71 18.96 18.30
CA GLY A 52 -22.03 19.25 19.58
C GLY A 52 -20.62 18.68 19.71
N LEU A 53 -20.08 18.06 18.65
CA LEU A 53 -18.73 17.50 18.62
C LEU A 53 -17.68 18.60 18.42
N ARG A 54 -16.67 18.63 19.29
CA ARG A 54 -15.49 19.49 19.15
C ARG A 54 -14.55 18.91 18.09
N ILE A 55 -14.22 19.70 17.09
CA ILE A 55 -13.30 19.34 16.01
C ILE A 55 -12.20 20.39 15.98
N ASN A 56 -10.96 19.94 16.21
CA ASN A 56 -9.81 20.81 16.02
C ASN A 56 -9.40 20.81 14.54
N MET A 57 -9.43 21.99 13.91
CA MET A 57 -9.11 22.15 12.49
C MET A 57 -7.65 21.83 12.19
N ILE A 58 -6.73 22.11 13.12
CA ILE A 58 -5.30 21.81 12.98
C ILE A 58 -5.10 20.29 12.88
N ASP A 59 -5.77 19.53 13.75
CA ASP A 59 -5.65 18.06 13.74
C ASP A 59 -6.17 17.48 12.42
N LEU A 60 -7.31 17.97 11.92
CA LEU A 60 -7.87 17.56 10.63
C LEU A 60 -6.93 17.87 9.45
N MET A 61 -6.22 19.01 9.49
CA MET A 61 -5.23 19.37 8.47
C MET A 61 -4.04 18.39 8.42
N PHE A 62 -3.73 17.69 9.50
CA PHE A 62 -2.69 16.65 9.52
C PHE A 62 -3.21 15.26 9.13
N VAL A 63 -4.49 14.97 9.37
CA VAL A 63 -5.11 13.70 8.96
C VAL A 63 -5.18 13.57 7.43
N MET A 64 -5.57 14.64 6.72
CA MET A 64 -5.75 14.56 5.26
C MET A 64 -4.47 14.20 4.49
N PRO A 65 -3.31 14.84 4.72
CA PRO A 65 -2.05 14.44 4.10
C PRO A 65 -1.64 13.01 4.42
N TYR A 66 -1.89 12.54 5.65
CA TYR A 66 -1.60 11.15 6.03
C TYR A 66 -2.40 10.14 5.20
N ILE A 67 -3.70 10.39 5.02
CA ILE A 67 -4.56 9.58 4.16
C ILE A 67 -4.03 9.60 2.71
N CYS A 68 -3.69 10.79 2.18
CA CYS A 68 -3.13 10.92 0.84
C CYS A 68 -1.82 10.15 0.67
N ILE A 69 -0.94 10.14 1.69
CA ILE A 69 0.31 9.38 1.67
C ILE A 69 0.04 7.87 1.60
N ILE A 70 -0.93 7.36 2.37
CA ILE A 70 -1.35 5.94 2.33
C ILE A 70 -1.76 5.57 0.91
N PHE A 71 -2.70 6.31 0.30
CA PHE A 71 -3.16 6.03 -1.06
C PHE A 71 -2.03 6.14 -2.11
N SER A 72 -1.18 7.16 -1.98
CA SER A 72 -0.06 7.36 -2.90
C SER A 72 0.91 6.17 -2.86
N ILE A 73 1.24 5.68 -1.66
CA ILE A 73 2.14 4.53 -1.48
C ILE A 73 1.59 3.28 -2.16
N VAL A 74 0.28 3.03 -2.05
CA VAL A 74 -0.38 1.90 -2.71
C VAL A 74 -0.19 1.96 -4.23
N CYS A 75 -0.45 3.11 -4.83
CA CYS A 75 -0.25 3.30 -6.27
C CYS A 75 1.23 3.18 -6.68
N PHE A 76 2.17 3.62 -5.83
CA PHE A 76 3.60 3.56 -6.14
C PHE A 76 4.15 2.13 -6.13
N VAL A 77 3.71 1.27 -5.20
CA VAL A 77 4.19 -0.11 -5.09
C VAL A 77 3.72 -0.96 -6.26
N ASP A 78 2.48 -0.74 -6.75
CA ASP A 78 1.97 -1.38 -7.96
C ASP A 78 2.88 -1.13 -9.19
N MET A 79 3.44 0.08 -9.30
CA MET A 79 4.38 0.41 -10.37
C MET A 79 5.74 -0.29 -10.25
N TRP A 80 6.11 -0.82 -9.08
CA TRP A 80 7.43 -1.45 -8.88
C TRP A 80 7.55 -2.79 -9.57
N CYS A 81 6.50 -3.62 -9.58
CA CYS A 81 6.49 -4.91 -10.29
C CYS A 81 6.84 -4.73 -11.78
N ALA A 82 6.18 -3.77 -12.43
CA ALA A 82 6.41 -3.46 -13.84
C ALA A 82 7.82 -2.89 -14.11
N ARG A 83 8.34 -2.04 -13.21
CA ARG A 83 9.68 -1.46 -13.36
C ARG A 83 10.82 -2.43 -13.08
N LEU A 84 10.61 -3.37 -12.15
CA LEU A 84 11.56 -4.45 -11.89
C LEU A 84 11.76 -5.31 -13.14
N SER A 85 10.67 -5.61 -13.86
CA SER A 85 10.72 -6.35 -15.12
C SER A 85 11.38 -5.53 -16.25
N GLU A 86 11.02 -4.25 -16.39
CA GLU A 86 11.62 -3.34 -17.38
C GLU A 86 13.14 -3.23 -17.27
N ALA A 87 13.64 -3.11 -16.04
CA ALA A 87 15.07 -2.96 -15.81
C ALA A 87 15.86 -4.21 -16.19
N ASP A 88 15.22 -5.39 -16.14
CA ASP A 88 15.83 -6.66 -16.56
C ASP A 88 15.89 -6.78 -18.09
N GLU A 89 14.88 -6.28 -18.80
CA GLU A 89 14.81 -6.33 -20.26
C GLU A 89 15.63 -5.23 -20.95
N SER A 90 15.63 -4.00 -20.42
CA SER A 90 16.10 -2.80 -21.13
C SER A 90 17.57 -2.42 -20.89
N SER A 91 18.17 -2.80 -19.75
CA SER A 91 19.48 -2.30 -19.36
C SER A 91 20.59 -3.31 -19.65
N SER A 92 21.37 -3.02 -20.70
CA SER A 92 22.54 -3.84 -21.09
C SER A 92 23.55 -4.02 -19.95
N LYS A 93 23.74 -3.01 -19.10
CA LYS A 93 24.61 -3.08 -17.91
C LYS A 93 24.07 -4.05 -16.85
N ILE A 94 22.76 -4.06 -16.63
CA ILE A 94 22.09 -4.94 -15.68
C ILE A 94 22.10 -6.38 -16.21
N LYS A 95 21.90 -6.56 -17.51
CA LYS A 95 21.98 -7.86 -18.18
C LYS A 95 23.39 -8.47 -18.07
N ASN A 96 24.43 -7.67 -18.33
CA ASN A 96 25.83 -8.10 -18.19
C ASN A 96 26.22 -8.40 -16.73
N TYR A 97 25.66 -7.66 -15.76
CA TYR A 97 25.86 -7.93 -14.34
C TYR A 97 25.17 -9.24 -13.91
N VAL A 98 23.93 -9.47 -14.33
CA VAL A 98 23.20 -10.73 -14.03
C VAL A 98 23.90 -11.93 -14.67
N SER A 99 24.37 -11.81 -15.92
CA SER A 99 25.09 -12.90 -16.60
C SER A 99 26.47 -13.20 -15.99
N SER A 100 27.06 -12.25 -15.27
CA SER A 100 28.34 -12.44 -14.57
C SER A 100 28.20 -13.13 -13.21
N LEU A 101 26.97 -13.22 -12.68
CA LEU A 101 26.72 -13.83 -11.38
C LEU A 101 26.35 -15.31 -11.56
N PRO A 102 26.88 -16.24 -10.74
CA PRO A 102 26.48 -17.65 -10.75
C PRO A 102 25.11 -17.80 -10.07
N VAL A 103 24.05 -17.34 -10.73
CA VAL A 103 22.69 -17.27 -10.17
C VAL A 103 21.83 -18.37 -10.78
N THR A 104 21.25 -19.21 -9.93
CA THR A 104 20.23 -20.17 -10.35
C THR A 104 18.89 -19.46 -10.60
N ALA A 105 18.06 -19.99 -11.51
CA ALA A 105 16.72 -19.46 -11.80
C ALA A 105 15.89 -19.21 -10.54
N ASN A 106 15.99 -20.14 -9.58
CA ASN A 106 15.31 -20.08 -8.28
C ASN A 106 15.80 -18.88 -7.45
N SER A 107 17.12 -18.65 -7.44
CA SER A 107 17.70 -17.52 -6.70
C SER A 107 17.29 -16.17 -7.29
N TYR A 108 17.11 -16.11 -8.61
CA TYR A 108 16.59 -14.93 -9.30
C TYR A 108 15.13 -14.66 -8.90
N VAL A 109 14.24 -15.64 -9.01
CA VAL A 109 12.82 -15.47 -8.66
C VAL A 109 12.68 -15.12 -7.18
N ALA A 110 13.38 -15.83 -6.29
CA ALA A 110 13.36 -15.56 -4.86
C ALA A 110 13.80 -14.12 -4.53
N SER A 111 14.80 -13.58 -5.23
CA SER A 111 15.26 -12.21 -4.98
C SER A 111 14.19 -11.16 -5.25
N LYS A 112 13.36 -11.32 -6.29
CA LYS A 112 12.25 -10.41 -6.63
C LYS A 112 11.16 -10.44 -5.55
N TYR A 113 10.75 -11.64 -5.13
CA TYR A 113 9.72 -11.82 -4.10
C TYR A 113 10.17 -11.23 -2.77
N VAL A 114 11.38 -11.56 -2.32
CA VAL A 114 11.93 -11.06 -1.05
C VAL A 114 12.13 -9.54 -1.09
N PHE A 115 12.56 -8.98 -2.23
CA PHE A 115 12.69 -7.53 -2.38
C PHE A 115 11.35 -6.81 -2.17
N ILE A 116 10.27 -7.29 -2.80
CA ILE A 116 8.94 -6.71 -2.63
C ILE A 116 8.47 -6.84 -1.19
N THR A 117 8.64 -8.00 -0.55
CA THR A 117 8.25 -8.19 0.86
C THR A 117 8.98 -7.22 1.79
N ILE A 118 10.31 -7.06 1.64
CA ILE A 118 11.10 -6.12 2.46
C ILE A 118 10.61 -4.69 2.20
N ALA A 119 10.41 -4.31 0.94
CA ALA A 119 10.03 -2.96 0.59
C ALA A 119 8.62 -2.61 1.12
N THR A 120 7.65 -3.53 1.01
CA THR A 120 6.31 -3.37 1.59
C THR A 120 6.37 -3.32 3.12
N TYR A 121 7.17 -4.15 3.77
CA TYR A 121 7.31 -4.14 5.23
C TYR A 121 7.88 -2.81 5.75
N VAL A 122 8.90 -2.25 5.08
CA VAL A 122 9.45 -0.93 5.43
C VAL A 122 8.39 0.16 5.28
N LEU A 123 7.59 0.12 4.22
CA LEU A 123 6.50 1.08 4.02
C LEU A 123 5.43 1.00 5.10
N ILE A 124 5.00 -0.22 5.47
CA ILE A 124 4.06 -0.45 6.57
C ILE A 124 4.61 0.16 7.85
N SER A 125 5.87 -0.16 8.19
CA SER A 125 6.50 0.32 9.40
C SER A 125 6.55 1.85 9.47
N LEU A 126 6.92 2.51 8.37
CA LEU A 126 6.96 3.97 8.28
C LEU A 126 5.57 4.60 8.41
N LEU A 127 4.55 4.02 7.76
CA LEU A 127 3.16 4.48 7.85
C LEU A 127 2.62 4.33 9.28
N SER A 128 2.82 3.17 9.92
CA SER A 128 2.40 2.94 11.31
C SER A 128 3.06 3.90 12.28
N ILE A 129 4.37 4.14 12.16
CA ILE A 129 5.07 5.14 13.00
C ILE A 129 4.44 6.53 12.82
N THR A 130 4.14 6.91 11.57
CA THR A 130 3.52 8.21 11.28
C THR A 130 2.12 8.31 11.90
N GLY A 131 1.31 7.25 11.77
CA GLY A 131 -0.03 7.17 12.38
C GLY A 131 0.01 7.31 13.90
N ILE A 132 0.92 6.59 14.57
CA ILE A 132 1.11 6.66 16.03
C ILE A 132 1.51 8.07 16.45
N VAL A 133 2.46 8.69 15.75
CA VAL A 133 2.88 10.08 16.06
C VAL A 133 1.71 11.04 15.90
N LEU A 134 0.93 10.95 14.83
CA LEU A 134 -0.24 11.82 14.62
C LEU A 134 -1.30 11.64 15.72
N ALA A 135 -1.60 10.39 16.07
CA ALA A 135 -2.58 10.04 17.09
C ALA A 135 -2.15 10.47 18.50
N ALA A 136 -0.85 10.45 18.82
CA ALA A 136 -0.33 10.85 20.12
C ALA A 136 -0.59 12.32 20.47
N PHE A 137 -0.73 13.18 19.46
CA PHE A 137 -1.00 14.62 19.63
C PHE A 137 -2.47 14.98 19.40
N ALA A 138 -3.36 14.01 19.15
CA ALA A 138 -4.79 14.25 18.95
C ALA A 138 -5.57 13.95 20.24
N GLU A 139 -6.44 14.86 20.65
CA GLU A 139 -7.39 14.64 21.75
C GLU A 139 -8.45 13.58 21.42
N GLU A 140 -9.04 13.02 22.49
CA GLU A 140 -10.16 12.09 22.37
C GLU A 140 -11.36 12.76 21.68
N GLY A 141 -11.81 12.13 20.59
CA GLY A 141 -12.90 12.62 19.78
C GLY A 141 -12.82 12.14 18.34
N TYR A 142 -13.65 12.74 17.50
CA TYR A 142 -13.87 12.33 16.11
C TYR A 142 -12.58 12.22 15.27
N VAL A 143 -11.61 13.10 15.49
CA VAL A 143 -10.35 13.12 14.72
C VAL A 143 -9.45 11.94 15.10
N LEU A 144 -9.37 11.61 16.38
CA LEU A 144 -8.61 10.46 16.86
C LEU A 144 -9.24 9.14 16.39
N ASP A 145 -10.57 9.05 16.37
CA ASP A 145 -11.29 7.88 15.86
C ASP A 145 -11.01 7.65 14.37
N ILE A 146 -10.97 8.73 13.56
CA ILE A 146 -10.56 8.65 12.16
C ILE A 146 -9.11 8.16 12.04
N LEU A 147 -8.18 8.75 12.79
CA LEU A 147 -6.77 8.34 12.75
C LEU A 147 -6.58 6.86 13.10
N ARG A 148 -7.24 6.39 14.17
CA ARG A 148 -7.22 4.99 14.58
C ARG A 148 -7.86 4.06 13.53
N MET A 149 -8.96 4.49 12.93
CA MET A 149 -9.59 3.73 11.83
C MET A 149 -8.61 3.56 10.66
N PHE A 150 -7.96 4.65 10.22
CA PHE A 150 -6.99 4.57 9.13
C PHE A 150 -5.76 3.75 9.51
N GLU A 151 -5.27 3.84 10.75
CA GLU A 151 -4.17 3.02 11.25
C GLU A 151 -4.49 1.52 11.19
N VAL A 152 -5.67 1.11 11.63
CA VAL A 152 -6.13 -0.28 11.52
C VAL A 152 -6.25 -0.72 10.05
N MET A 153 -6.61 0.20 9.15
CA MET A 153 -6.74 -0.06 7.70
C MET A 153 -5.40 -0.07 6.95
N VAL A 154 -4.30 0.46 7.52
CA VAL A 154 -2.98 0.45 6.86
C VAL A 154 -2.55 -0.99 6.54
N LEU A 155 -2.71 -1.92 7.50
CA LEU A 155 -2.32 -3.32 7.33
C LEU A 155 -3.03 -4.02 6.16
N PRO A 156 -4.38 -4.08 6.09
CA PRO A 156 -5.07 -4.74 4.98
C PRO A 156 -4.87 -4.02 3.65
N VAL A 157 -4.79 -2.69 3.63
CA VAL A 157 -4.55 -1.93 2.40
C VAL A 157 -3.16 -2.23 1.83
N THR A 158 -2.15 -2.34 2.69
CA THR A 158 -0.80 -2.71 2.25
C THR A 158 -0.65 -4.20 1.98
N SER A 159 -1.44 -5.07 2.61
CA SER A 159 -1.43 -6.50 2.31
C SER A 159 -2.02 -6.81 0.93
N LEU A 160 -3.02 -6.02 0.48
CA LEU A 160 -3.51 -6.05 -0.90
C LEU A 160 -2.38 -5.83 -1.92
N LEU A 161 -1.34 -5.06 -1.60
CA LEU A 161 -0.17 -4.90 -2.48
C LEU A 161 0.61 -6.20 -2.64
N ILE A 162 0.76 -6.97 -1.57
CA ILE A 162 1.41 -8.28 -1.61
C ILE A 162 0.56 -9.24 -2.46
N LEU A 163 -0.76 -9.18 -2.32
CA LEU A 163 -1.68 -9.98 -3.12
C LEU A 163 -1.63 -9.62 -4.61
N VAL A 164 -1.61 -8.34 -4.96
CA VAL A 164 -1.41 -7.88 -6.35
C VAL A 164 -0.05 -8.35 -6.87
N ALA A 165 1.02 -8.15 -6.11
CA ALA A 165 2.36 -8.60 -6.48
C ALA A 165 2.42 -10.13 -6.67
N SER A 166 1.63 -10.90 -5.93
CA SER A 166 1.54 -12.36 -6.06
C SER A 166 0.99 -12.80 -7.43
N ILE A 167 0.19 -11.97 -8.08
CA ILE A 167 -0.40 -12.23 -9.40
C ILE A 167 0.51 -11.66 -10.50
N GLU A 168 1.04 -10.45 -10.30
CA GLU A 168 1.82 -9.74 -11.29
C GLU A 168 3.23 -10.28 -11.50
N LEU A 169 3.93 -10.63 -10.42
CA LEU A 169 5.30 -11.15 -10.51
C LEU A 169 5.40 -12.41 -11.38
N PRO A 170 4.54 -13.44 -11.22
CA PRO A 170 4.54 -14.59 -12.12
C PRO A 170 4.33 -14.20 -13.58
N LEU A 171 3.36 -13.31 -13.87
CA LEU A 171 3.04 -12.88 -15.22
C LEU A 171 4.25 -12.19 -15.88
N TYR A 172 4.89 -11.28 -15.16
CA TYR A 172 6.06 -10.56 -15.66
C TYR A 172 7.28 -11.46 -15.80
N ILE A 173 7.50 -12.42 -14.91
CA ILE A 173 8.66 -13.32 -14.95
C ILE A 173 8.50 -14.38 -16.04
N LEU A 174 7.30 -14.93 -16.25
CA LEU A 174 7.08 -16.07 -17.16
C LEU A 174 6.75 -15.65 -18.59
N ILE A 175 6.01 -14.55 -18.77
CA ILE A 175 5.45 -14.13 -20.07
C ILE A 175 6.16 -12.87 -20.61
N GLY A 176 6.92 -12.17 -19.76
CA GLY A 176 7.58 -10.90 -20.09
C GLY A 176 6.68 -9.69 -19.90
N ARG A 177 7.28 -8.49 -19.94
CA ARG A 177 6.57 -7.25 -19.55
C ARG A 177 5.41 -6.89 -20.46
N GLU A 178 5.60 -6.90 -21.77
CA GLU A 178 4.59 -6.44 -22.73
C GLU A 178 3.30 -7.25 -22.61
N LYS A 179 3.43 -8.58 -22.61
CA LYS A 179 2.30 -9.50 -22.47
C LYS A 179 1.72 -9.47 -21.06
N GLY A 180 2.56 -9.36 -20.02
CA GLY A 180 2.10 -9.19 -18.63
C GLY A 180 1.25 -7.94 -18.44
N ASN A 181 1.65 -6.80 -19.03
CA ASN A 181 0.87 -5.57 -19.00
C ASN A 181 -0.46 -5.69 -19.76
N LEU A 182 -0.47 -6.36 -20.92
CA LEU A 182 -1.72 -6.61 -21.64
C LEU A 182 -2.70 -7.44 -20.81
N VAL A 183 -2.21 -8.48 -20.12
CA VAL A 183 -3.04 -9.29 -19.20
C VAL A 183 -3.55 -8.46 -18.04
N LYS A 184 -2.70 -7.61 -17.43
CA LYS A 184 -3.10 -6.69 -16.36
C LYS A 184 -4.22 -5.75 -16.81
N VAL A 185 -4.07 -5.13 -17.98
CA VAL A 185 -5.09 -4.24 -18.55
C VAL A 185 -6.38 -4.99 -18.86
N ALA A 186 -6.31 -6.22 -19.38
CA ALA A 186 -7.48 -7.05 -19.63
C ALA A 186 -8.24 -7.40 -18.35
N ILE A 187 -7.52 -7.77 -17.28
CA ILE A 187 -8.12 -8.05 -15.96
C ILE A 187 -8.77 -6.77 -15.39
N ALA A 188 -8.07 -5.63 -15.45
CA ALA A 188 -8.61 -4.36 -14.98
C ALA A 188 -9.87 -3.93 -15.77
N LEU A 189 -9.85 -4.09 -17.10
CA LEU A 189 -11.02 -3.84 -17.94
C LEU A 189 -12.20 -4.73 -17.56
N LEU A 190 -11.95 -6.03 -17.32
CA LEU A 190 -12.98 -6.95 -16.87
C LEU A 190 -13.61 -6.49 -15.54
N PHE A 191 -12.80 -6.06 -14.57
CA PHE A 191 -13.31 -5.49 -13.32
C PHE A 191 -14.14 -4.23 -13.55
N VAL A 192 -13.72 -3.34 -14.44
CA VAL A 192 -14.49 -2.15 -14.81
C VAL A 192 -15.83 -2.53 -15.45
N PHE A 193 -15.86 -3.53 -16.34
CA PHE A 193 -17.11 -4.02 -16.93
C PHE A 193 -18.05 -4.61 -15.89
N VAL A 194 -17.53 -5.41 -14.96
CA VAL A 194 -18.32 -5.95 -13.84
C VAL A 194 -18.86 -4.82 -12.97
N LEU A 195 -18.04 -3.80 -12.68
CA LEU A 195 -18.43 -2.65 -11.88
C LEU A 195 -19.50 -1.81 -12.56
N ILE A 196 -19.37 -1.55 -13.87
CA ILE A 196 -20.40 -0.88 -14.67
C ILE A 196 -21.69 -1.71 -14.71
N GLY A 197 -21.58 -3.03 -14.95
CA GLY A 197 -22.73 -3.93 -14.91
C GLY A 197 -23.43 -3.90 -13.55
N PHE A 198 -22.66 -3.92 -12.46
CA PHE A 198 -23.20 -3.75 -11.12
C PHE A 198 -23.88 -2.38 -10.95
N MET A 199 -23.26 -1.29 -11.36
CA MET A 199 -23.87 0.05 -11.25
C MET A 199 -25.15 0.22 -12.09
N LEU A 200 -25.27 -0.49 -13.22
CA LEU A 200 -26.44 -0.42 -14.10
C LEU A 200 -27.63 -1.29 -13.62
N PHE A 201 -27.35 -2.40 -12.93
CA PHE A 201 -28.37 -3.39 -12.55
C PHE A 201 -28.59 -3.54 -11.04
N ALA A 202 -27.68 -3.04 -10.20
CA ALA A 202 -27.84 -3.07 -8.75
C ALA A 202 -28.69 -1.88 -8.28
N ASP A 203 -29.48 -2.10 -7.24
CA ASP A 203 -30.26 -1.05 -6.61
C ASP A 203 -29.33 -0.07 -5.87
N MET A 204 -29.11 1.11 -6.46
CA MET A 204 -28.15 2.12 -6.00
C MET A 204 -28.71 3.02 -4.88
N ASN A 205 -29.83 2.64 -4.27
CA ASN A 205 -30.46 3.39 -3.18
C ASN A 205 -29.50 3.67 -2.01
N TRP A 206 -28.54 2.77 -1.74
CA TRP A 206 -27.48 2.96 -0.73
C TRP A 206 -26.42 4.01 -1.09
N LEU A 207 -26.28 4.35 -2.38
CA LEU A 207 -25.30 5.28 -2.93
C LEU A 207 -25.88 6.68 -3.14
N SER A 208 -27.21 6.83 -3.11
CA SER A 208 -27.93 8.11 -3.20
C SER A 208 -27.82 8.96 -1.94
N GLU A 209 -27.59 8.35 -0.77
CA GLU A 209 -27.38 9.04 0.50
C GLU A 209 -25.91 9.43 0.71
N LYS A 210 -25.27 10.04 -0.30
CA LYS A 210 -23.81 10.34 -0.30
C LYS A 210 -23.36 11.15 0.91
N GLU A 211 -24.20 12.04 1.42
CA GLU A 211 -23.91 12.86 2.61
C GLU A 211 -23.85 12.03 3.90
N GLN A 212 -24.45 10.84 3.92
CA GLN A 212 -24.44 9.95 5.08
C GLN A 212 -23.51 8.75 4.92
N PHE A 213 -22.89 8.53 3.75
CA PHE A 213 -22.05 7.34 3.54
C PHE A 213 -20.89 7.28 4.53
N LEU A 214 -20.13 8.37 4.69
CA LEU A 214 -19.01 8.42 5.63
C LEU A 214 -19.48 8.22 7.08
N VAL A 215 -20.62 8.82 7.45
CA VAL A 215 -21.19 8.69 8.79
C VAL A 215 -21.69 7.26 9.04
N LYS A 216 -22.36 6.64 8.08
CA LYS A 216 -22.82 5.25 8.14
C LYS A 216 -21.65 4.28 8.17
N PHE A 217 -20.59 4.55 7.40
CA PHE A 217 -19.37 3.76 7.39
C PHE A 217 -18.64 3.84 8.74
N LEU A 218 -18.49 5.04 9.30
CA LEU A 218 -17.91 5.23 10.64
C LEU A 218 -18.74 4.53 11.72
N ASN A 219 -20.06 4.67 11.69
CA ASN A 219 -20.97 3.98 12.63
C ASN A 219 -20.92 2.45 12.47
N TRP A 220 -20.74 1.95 11.26
CA TRP A 220 -20.53 0.52 11.01
C TRP A 220 -19.17 0.07 11.55
N TYR A 221 -18.10 0.83 11.31
CA TYR A 221 -16.77 0.52 11.80
C TYR A 221 -16.71 0.51 13.33
N THR A 222 -17.29 1.50 14.00
CA THR A 222 -17.33 1.54 15.47
C THR A 222 -18.15 0.37 16.04
N LYS A 223 -19.23 -0.03 15.37
CA LYS A 223 -20.04 -1.18 15.77
C LYS A 223 -19.30 -2.52 15.63
N TYR A 224 -18.50 -2.68 14.59
CA TYR A 224 -17.78 -3.93 14.25
C TYR A 224 -16.26 -3.81 14.42
N GLN A 225 -15.81 -2.94 15.32
CA GLN A 225 -14.40 -2.58 15.44
C GLN A 225 -13.53 -3.80 15.75
N MET A 226 -14.03 -4.71 16.60
CA MET A 226 -13.30 -5.92 17.01
C MET A 226 -13.11 -6.87 15.82
N GLU A 227 -14.17 -7.12 15.06
CA GLU A 227 -14.15 -8.00 13.89
C GLU A 227 -13.26 -7.44 12.79
N VAL A 228 -13.35 -6.14 12.53
CA VAL A 228 -12.49 -5.45 11.55
C VAL A 228 -11.02 -5.52 11.97
N THR A 229 -10.73 -5.37 13.26
CA THR A 229 -9.37 -5.45 13.79
C THR A 229 -8.81 -6.88 13.69
N ILE A 230 -9.61 -7.90 13.98
CA ILE A 230 -9.18 -9.31 13.81
C ILE A 230 -8.92 -9.60 12.32
N ALA A 231 -9.82 -9.16 11.44
CA ALA A 231 -9.66 -9.33 10.00
C ALA A 231 -8.40 -8.61 9.48
N SER A 232 -8.12 -7.40 9.96
CA SER A 232 -6.95 -6.61 9.55
C SER A 232 -5.63 -7.30 9.91
N TYR A 233 -5.57 -8.03 11.02
CA TYR A 233 -4.39 -8.83 11.39
C TYR A 233 -4.30 -10.18 10.67
N LEU A 234 -5.43 -10.80 10.32
CA LEU A 234 -5.44 -12.08 9.59
C LEU A 234 -5.10 -11.91 8.10
N THR A 235 -5.52 -10.80 7.48
CA THR A 235 -5.35 -10.55 6.04
C THR A 235 -3.89 -10.67 5.59
N PRO A 236 -2.90 -10.04 6.26
CA PRO A 236 -1.49 -10.18 5.90
C PRO A 236 -0.97 -11.62 5.97
N VAL A 237 -1.46 -12.44 6.90
CA VAL A 237 -1.05 -13.84 7.04
C VAL A 237 -1.52 -14.65 5.84
N ILE A 238 -2.78 -14.47 5.45
CA ILE A 238 -3.38 -15.13 4.28
C ILE A 238 -2.64 -14.69 3.01
N ASP A 239 -2.39 -13.39 2.86
CA ASP A 239 -1.71 -12.83 1.69
C ASP A 239 -0.27 -13.34 1.57
N LEU A 240 0.45 -13.49 2.69
CA LEU A 240 1.79 -14.10 2.69
C LEU A 240 1.77 -15.57 2.28
N VAL A 241 0.76 -16.34 2.69
CA VAL A 241 0.58 -17.74 2.24
C VAL A 241 0.35 -17.80 0.74
N ILE A 242 -0.53 -16.95 0.21
CA ILE A 242 -0.79 -16.85 -1.24
C ILE A 242 0.48 -16.43 -1.98
N PHE A 243 1.21 -15.45 -1.45
CA PHE A 243 2.47 -14.97 -2.01
C PHE A 243 3.54 -16.06 -2.06
N TYR A 244 3.65 -16.88 -1.01
CA TYR A 244 4.55 -18.02 -0.97
C TYR A 244 4.16 -19.12 -1.97
N LEU A 245 2.85 -19.41 -2.10
CA LEU A 245 2.37 -20.36 -3.11
C LEU A 245 2.66 -19.85 -4.52
N SER A 246 2.42 -18.57 -4.79
CA SER A 246 2.77 -17.90 -6.05
C SER A 246 4.25 -18.02 -6.39
N TYR A 247 5.14 -17.81 -5.40
CA TYR A 247 6.57 -18.04 -5.55
C TYR A 247 6.91 -19.47 -5.98
N ARG A 248 6.34 -20.48 -5.30
CA ARG A 248 6.59 -21.90 -5.60
C ARG A 248 6.14 -22.27 -7.01
N ILE A 249 4.97 -21.79 -7.43
CA ILE A 249 4.43 -22.00 -8.77
C ILE A 249 5.35 -21.36 -9.82
N THR A 250 5.79 -20.12 -9.59
CA THR A 250 6.66 -19.39 -10.53
C THR A 250 8.00 -20.08 -10.70
N VAL A 251 8.61 -20.55 -9.61
CA VAL A 251 9.87 -21.32 -9.67
C VAL A 251 9.70 -22.60 -10.48
N PHE A 252 8.61 -23.34 -10.26
CA PHE A 252 8.34 -24.59 -10.98
C PHE A 252 8.20 -24.37 -12.49
N PHE A 253 7.43 -23.37 -12.91
CA PHE A 253 7.25 -23.07 -14.34
C PHE A 253 8.53 -22.53 -14.99
N LYS A 254 9.29 -21.69 -14.28
CA LYS A 254 10.55 -21.15 -14.79
C LYS A 254 11.59 -22.26 -15.00
N ALA A 255 11.72 -23.19 -14.05
CA ALA A 255 12.61 -24.34 -14.18
C ALA A 255 12.28 -25.22 -15.39
N ARG A 256 10.99 -25.31 -15.79
CA ARG A 256 10.55 -26.02 -17.00
C ARG A 256 10.79 -25.27 -18.30
N GLN A 257 10.92 -23.94 -18.28
CA GLN A 257 11.26 -23.16 -19.47
C GLN A 257 12.76 -23.20 -19.79
N GLU A 258 13.60 -23.44 -18.78
CA GLU A 258 15.07 -23.50 -18.91
C GLU A 258 15.61 -24.92 -19.15
N ALA A 259 14.76 -25.96 -19.02
CA ALA A 259 15.07 -27.37 -19.27
C ALA A 259 14.69 -27.79 -20.69
#